data_AF-A0A022L5P9-F1
#
_entry.id   AF-A0A022L5P9-F1
#
_cell.length_a   1.000
_cell.length_b   1.000
_cell.length_c   1.000
_cell.angle_alpha   90.00
_cell.angle_beta   90.00
_cell.angle_gamma   90.00
#
_symmetry.space_group_name_H-M   'P 1'
#
loop_
_entity.id
_entity.type
_entity.pdbx_description
1 polymer ?
#
loop_
_entity_poly.entity_id
_entity_poly.type
_entity_poly.pdbx_seq_one_letter_code
_entity_poly.pdbx_strand_id
1 'polypeptide(L)'
;MLGRLAELLSAALSSTVTVADLVDIPDTGRTLADWRVLRALTQGEAARRAGLSTSHYGAIERGDSPLAAHSVPHLADALGITPDEVIAAAGEGGQGG
;
A
#
# COMPACT_ATOMS: atom_id res chain seq x y z
N MET A 1 -12.39 -5.35 -10.73
CA MET A 1 -12.67 -6.69 -10.17
C MET A 1 -12.45 -6.77 -8.66
N LEU A 2 -11.52 -6.00 -8.07
CA LEU A 2 -11.21 -6.02 -6.62
C LEU A 2 -12.35 -5.53 -5.69
N GLY A 3 -13.18 -4.56 -6.12
CA GLY A 3 -14.27 -4.04 -5.27
C GLY A 3 -15.34 -5.08 -4.88
N ARG A 4 -15.67 -5.99 -5.79
CA ARG A 4 -16.65 -7.06 -5.55
C ARG A 4 -16.12 -8.15 -4.62
N LEU A 5 -14.81 -8.36 -4.61
CA LEU A 5 -14.16 -9.29 -3.68
C LEU A 5 -14.22 -8.75 -2.25
N ALA A 6 -13.98 -7.45 -2.05
CA ALA A 6 -14.07 -6.81 -0.74
C ALA A 6 -15.49 -6.87 -0.13
N GLU A 7 -16.54 -6.65 -0.94
CA GLU A 7 -17.93 -6.76 -0.47
C GLU A 7 -18.32 -8.20 -0.09
N LEU A 8 -17.92 -9.19 -0.89
CA LEU A 8 -18.21 -10.60 -0.61
C LEU A 8 -17.46 -11.10 0.64
N LEU A 9 -16.24 -10.63 0.86
CA LEU A 9 -15.46 -10.93 2.05
C LEU A 9 -16.07 -10.30 3.31
N SER A 10 -16.49 -9.03 3.24
CA SER A 10 -17.18 -8.34 4.35
C SER A 10 -18.49 -9.03 4.76
N ALA A 11 -19.24 -9.55 3.78
CA ALA A 11 -20.49 -10.27 4.04
C ALA A 11 -20.29 -11.70 4.59
N ALA A 12 -19.17 -12.36 4.24
CA ALA A 12 -18.90 -13.74 4.63
C ALA A 12 -18.10 -13.87 5.94
N LEU A 13 -17.36 -12.83 6.33
CA LEU A 13 -16.47 -12.85 7.48
C LEU A 13 -17.13 -12.12 8.65
N SER A 14 -17.47 -12.86 9.70
CA SER A 14 -17.91 -12.32 10.99
C SER A 14 -16.79 -11.43 11.58
N SER A 15 -16.76 -10.16 11.21
CA SER A 15 -15.94 -9.02 11.71
C SER A 15 -14.45 -9.21 12.07
N THR A 16 -13.79 -10.32 11.74
CA THR A 16 -12.48 -10.67 12.34
C THR A 16 -11.39 -11.01 11.32
N VAL A 17 -11.70 -11.04 10.03
CA VAL A 17 -10.72 -11.43 8.99
C VAL A 17 -10.37 -10.23 8.12
N THR A 18 -9.08 -9.97 7.99
CA THR A 18 -8.44 -8.89 7.25
C THR A 18 -7.90 -9.38 5.91
N VAL A 19 -7.50 -8.48 5.01
CA VAL A 19 -6.83 -8.88 3.77
C VAL A 19 -5.49 -9.58 4.04
N ALA A 20 -4.81 -9.24 5.13
CA ALA A 20 -3.58 -9.91 5.54
C ALA A 20 -3.79 -11.41 5.85
N ASP A 21 -5.00 -11.80 6.25
CA ASP A 21 -5.34 -13.21 6.48
C ASP A 21 -5.60 -14.00 5.18
N LEU A 22 -5.72 -13.30 4.04
CA LEU A 22 -6.09 -13.88 2.74
C LEU A 22 -4.98 -13.79 1.69
N VAL A 23 -3.97 -12.95 1.94
CA VAL A 23 -2.87 -12.72 1.01
C VAL A 23 -1.56 -13.04 1.71
N ASP A 24 -0.88 -14.09 1.25
CA ASP A 24 0.44 -14.47 1.75
C ASP A 24 1.51 -13.55 1.15
N ILE A 25 1.74 -12.41 1.79
CA ILE A 25 2.85 -11.51 1.50
C ILE A 25 3.84 -11.61 2.66
N PRO A 26 5.09 -12.05 2.45
CA PRO A 26 6.08 -12.11 3.53
C PRO A 26 6.30 -10.72 4.15
N ASP A 27 6.59 -10.68 5.46
CA ASP A 27 6.89 -9.42 6.16
C ASP A 27 8.17 -8.76 5.67
N THR A 28 9.11 -9.55 5.13
CA THR A 28 10.40 -9.09 4.63
C THR A 28 10.32 -8.64 3.18
N GLY A 29 10.88 -7.47 2.88
CA GLY A 29 10.97 -6.96 1.50
C GLY A 29 9.65 -6.46 0.91
N ARG A 30 8.66 -6.13 1.76
CA ARG A 30 7.38 -5.58 1.29
C ARG A 30 7.57 -4.26 0.58
N THR A 31 6.99 -4.15 -0.59
CA THR A 31 6.89 -2.91 -1.36
C THR A 31 5.75 -2.03 -0.85
N LEU A 32 5.70 -0.77 -1.30
CA LEU A 32 4.55 0.12 -1.02
C LEU A 32 3.24 -0.44 -1.60
N ALA A 33 3.31 -1.16 -2.72
CA ALA A 33 2.16 -1.81 -3.32
C ALA A 33 1.62 -2.95 -2.43
N ASP A 34 2.51 -3.72 -1.80
CA ASP A 34 2.13 -4.78 -0.87
C ASP A 34 1.42 -4.21 0.35
N TRP A 35 2.01 -3.19 0.99
CA TRP A 35 1.38 -2.49 2.10
C TRP A 35 0.00 -1.95 1.75
N ARG A 36 -0.15 -1.39 0.54
CA ARG A 36 -1.43 -0.93 0.03
C ARG A 36 -2.45 -2.07 -0.13
N VAL A 37 -2.03 -3.21 -0.66
CA VAL A 37 -2.88 -4.40 -0.83
C VAL A 37 -3.34 -4.94 0.53
N LEU A 38 -2.44 -5.06 1.50
CA LEU A 38 -2.75 -5.50 2.88
C LEU A 38 -3.77 -4.60 3.59
N ARG A 39 -3.90 -3.34 3.15
CA ARG A 39 -4.89 -2.37 3.64
C ARG A 39 -6.15 -2.28 2.77
N ALA A 40 -6.29 -3.14 1.77
CA ALA A 40 -7.41 -3.14 0.82
C ALA A 40 -7.58 -1.82 0.05
N LEU A 41 -6.49 -1.07 -0.16
CA LEU A 41 -6.55 0.24 -0.81
C LEU A 41 -6.29 0.14 -2.31
N THR A 42 -7.03 0.94 -3.09
CA THR A 42 -6.65 1.23 -4.48
C THR A 42 -5.54 2.28 -4.51
N GLN A 43 -4.80 2.41 -5.62
CA GLN A 43 -3.81 3.48 -5.76
C GLN A 43 -4.42 4.87 -5.56
N GLY A 44 -5.63 5.10 -6.10
CA GLY A 44 -6.32 6.38 -5.94
C GLY A 44 -6.71 6.67 -4.50
N GLU A 45 -7.13 5.65 -3.75
CA GLU A 45 -7.48 5.79 -2.34
C GLU A 45 -6.24 6.05 -1.48
N ALA A 46 -5.15 5.32 -1.69
CA ALA A 46 -3.90 5.54 -0.98
C ALA A 46 -3.29 6.92 -1.31
N ALA A 47 -3.30 7.32 -2.58
CA ALA A 47 -2.86 8.64 -3.01
C ALA A 47 -3.67 9.75 -2.35
N ARG A 48 -5.01 9.62 -2.35
CA ARG A 48 -5.91 10.57 -1.70
C ARG A 48 -5.62 10.72 -0.20
N ARG A 49 -5.38 9.60 0.51
CA ARG A 49 -5.00 9.63 1.94
C ARG A 49 -3.64 10.29 2.17
N ALA A 50 -2.68 10.03 1.30
CA ALA A 50 -1.34 10.61 1.38
C ALA A 50 -1.23 12.06 0.86
N GLY A 51 -2.33 12.65 0.37
CA GLY A 51 -2.30 13.99 -0.24
C GLY A 51 -1.54 14.06 -1.57
N LEU A 52 -1.45 12.95 -2.31
CA LEU A 52 -0.75 12.82 -3.58
C LEU A 52 -1.73 12.64 -4.74
N SER A 53 -1.28 12.93 -5.97
CA SER A 53 -2.01 12.49 -7.16
C SER A 53 -1.85 10.97 -7.34
N THR A 54 -2.86 10.30 -7.89
CA THR A 54 -2.80 8.86 -8.20
C THR A 54 -1.60 8.52 -9.09
N SER A 55 -1.29 9.38 -10.07
CA SER A 55 -0.16 9.19 -10.97
C SER A 55 1.18 9.29 -10.25
N HIS A 56 1.34 10.26 -9.34
CA HIS A 56 2.57 10.43 -8.56
C HIS A 56 2.76 9.26 -7.58
N TYR A 57 1.71 8.88 -6.86
CA TYR A 57 1.73 7.70 -5.98
C TYR A 57 2.12 6.43 -6.75
N GLY A 58 1.51 6.20 -7.92
CA GLY A 58 1.85 5.04 -8.76
C GLY A 58 3.28 5.07 -9.31
N ALA A 59 3.83 6.25 -9.59
CA ALA A 59 5.23 6.39 -10.00
C ALA A 59 6.21 6.06 -8.87
N ILE A 60 5.86 6.40 -7.62
CA ILE A 60 6.63 5.99 -6.43
C ILE A 60 6.59 4.47 -6.28
N GLU A 61 5.42 3.82 -6.38
CA GLU A 61 5.30 2.36 -6.25
C GLU A 61 6.15 1.59 -7.28
N ARG A 62 6.33 2.13 -8.49
CA ARG A 62 7.13 1.52 -9.56
C ARG A 62 8.62 1.89 -9.52
N GLY A 63 9.02 2.80 -8.63
CA GLY A 63 10.38 3.36 -8.63
C GLY A 63 10.66 4.36 -9.76
N ASP A 64 9.67 4.75 -10.56
CA ASP A 64 9.80 5.76 -11.63
C ASP A 64 10.02 7.17 -11.09
N SER A 65 9.65 7.40 -9.82
CA SER A 65 9.80 8.69 -9.14
C SER A 65 10.40 8.50 -7.76
N PRO A 66 11.41 9.29 -7.37
CA PRO A 66 12.02 9.17 -6.07
C PRO A 66 11.03 9.55 -4.97
N LEU A 67 11.07 8.79 -3.86
CA LEU A 67 10.31 9.12 -2.66
C LEU A 67 10.86 10.41 -2.04
N ALA A 68 10.07 11.49 -2.09
CA ALA A 68 10.43 12.73 -1.44
C ALA A 68 10.32 12.60 0.09
N ALA A 69 11.32 13.09 0.83
CA ALA A 69 11.37 13.01 2.29
C ALA A 69 10.13 13.60 2.98
N HIS A 70 9.55 14.67 2.43
CA HIS A 70 8.34 15.28 2.98
C HIS A 70 7.07 14.40 2.80
N SER A 71 7.07 13.47 1.83
CA SER A 71 5.94 12.56 1.58
C SER A 71 5.94 11.35 2.51
N VAL A 72 7.06 11.03 3.13
CA VAL A 72 7.22 9.88 4.03
C VAL A 72 6.17 9.84 5.16
N PRO A 73 5.99 10.90 5.98
CA PRO A 73 4.99 10.86 7.05
C PRO A 73 3.56 10.72 6.53
N HIS A 74 3.24 11.28 5.35
CA HIS A 74 1.92 11.17 4.75
C HIS A 74 1.63 9.77 4.22
N LEU A 75 2.63 9.10 3.64
CA LEU A 75 2.52 7.71 3.20
C LEU A 75 2.42 6.75 4.38
N ALA A 76 3.18 7.01 5.44
CA ALA A 76 3.13 6.23 6.69
C ALA A 76 1.72 6.25 7.29
N ASP A 77 1.13 7.43 7.42
CA ASP A 77 -0.24 7.60 7.90
C ASP A 77 -1.27 6.94 6.97
N ALA A 78 -1.14 7.15 5.66
CA ALA A 78 -2.06 6.59 4.67
C ALA A 78 -2.09 5.05 4.65
N LEU A 79 -0.95 4.41 4.88
CA LEU A 79 -0.77 2.96 4.87
C LEU A 79 -0.86 2.34 6.28
N GLY A 80 -0.89 3.15 7.34
CA GLY A 80 -0.87 2.67 8.71
C GLY A 80 0.38 1.83 9.01
N ILE A 81 1.54 2.39 8.65
CA ILE A 81 2.89 1.84 8.90
C ILE A 81 3.82 2.96 9.40
N THR A 82 5.03 2.63 9.79
CA THR A 82 6.03 3.58 10.26
C THR A 82 6.76 4.28 9.09
N PRO A 83 7.33 5.48 9.29
CA PRO A 83 8.22 6.12 8.33
C PRO A 83 9.38 5.24 7.87
N ASP A 84 9.97 4.45 8.76
CA ASP A 84 11.08 3.56 8.44
C ASP A 84 10.63 2.41 7.52
N GLU A 85 9.43 1.86 7.74
CA GLU A 85 8.83 0.87 6.83
C GLU A 85 8.53 1.46 5.44
N VAL A 86 8.12 2.73 5.36
CA VAL A 86 7.94 3.43 4.07
C VAL A 86 9.28 3.55 3.33
N ILE A 87 10.35 3.94 4.04
CA ILE A 87 11.68 4.12 3.44
C ILE A 87 12.23 2.76 2.96
N ALA A 88 12.10 1.71 3.76
CA ALA A 88 12.49 0.36 3.38
C ALA A 88 11.71 -0.11 2.14
N ALA A 89 10.37 0.03 2.16
CA ALA A 89 9.50 -0.42 1.08
C ALA A 89 9.71 0.33 -0.25
N ALA A 90 10.08 1.61 -0.20
CA ALA A 90 10.41 2.39 -1.39
C ALA A 90 11.74 1.97 -2.02
N GLY A 91 12.67 1.42 -1.23
CA GLY A 91 13.89 0.79 -1.74
C GLY A 91 13.58 -0.45 -2.58
N GLU A 92 12.69 -1.31 -2.10
CA GLU A 92 12.36 -2.60 -2.73
C GLU A 92 11.63 -2.47 -4.07
N GLY A 93 10.75 -1.46 -4.23
CA GLY A 93 9.92 -1.27 -5.41
C GLY A 93 10.67 -1.00 -6.72
N GLY A 94 11.96 -0.64 -6.66
CA GLY A 94 12.81 -0.41 -7.83
C GLY A 94 13.74 -1.57 -8.23
N GLN A 95 13.78 -2.66 -7.45
CA GLN A 95 14.78 -3.72 -7.61
C GLN A 95 14.24 -4.97 -8.32
N GLY A 96 12.97 -4.96 -8.74
CA GLY A 96 12.29 -6.09 -9.40
C GLY A 96 12.20 -6.00 -10.94
N GLY A 97 13.08 -5.22 -11.59
CA GLY A 97 13.14 -5.07 -13.06
C GLY A 97 13.97 -6.14 -13.75
#